data_AF-A0A968HK89-F1
#
_entry.id   AF-A0A968HK89-F1
#
_cell.length_a   1.000
_cell.length_b   1.000
_cell.length_c   1.000
_cell.angle_alpha   90.00
_cell.angle_beta   90.00
_cell.angle_gamma   90.00
#
_symmetry.space_group_name_H-M   'P 1'
#
loop_
_entity.id
_entity.type
_entity.pdbx_description
1 polymer ?
#
loop_
_entity_poly.entity_id
_entity_poly.type
_entity_poly.pdbx_seq_one_letter_code
_entity_poly.pdbx_strand_id
1 'polypeptide(L)' 'MREFTIYQDDDGTWIAEAQELPGMRIRGKTQQDALEKIQTALKVYYPCKCED' A
#
# COMPACT_ATOMS: atom_id res chain seq x y z
N MET A 1 -5.97 12.74 0.92
CA MET A 1 -5.42 11.69 0.03
C MET A 1 -4.48 10.83 0.83
N ARG A 2 -4.46 9.50 0.60
CA ARG A 2 -3.46 8.62 1.20
C ARG A 2 -2.26 8.58 0.26
N GLU A 3 -1.08 8.92 0.75
CA GLU A 3 0.15 8.87 -0.06
C GLU A 3 0.79 7.49 0.04
N PHE A 4 1.06 6.90 -1.13
CA PHE A 4 1.67 5.60 -1.27
C PHE A 4 2.99 5.73 -2.01
N THR A 5 4.02 5.10 -1.49
CA THR A 5 5.29 4.93 -2.19
C THR A 5 5.30 3.55 -2.81
N ILE A 6 5.54 3.50 -4.12
CA ILE A 6 5.66 2.26 -4.89
C ILE A 6 7.06 2.20 -5.45
N TYR A 7 7.72 1.06 -5.25
CA TYR A 7 9.03 0.76 -5.80
C TYR A 7 9.13 -0.73 -6.10
N GLN A 8 10.04 -1.07 -7.01
CA GLN A 8 10.37 -2.45 -7.30
C GLN A 8 11.63 -2.82 -6.51
N ASP A 9 11.58 -3.97 -5.84
CA ASP A 9 12.71 -4.56 -5.14
C ASP A 9 13.68 -5.24 -6.13
N ASP A 10 14.89 -5.58 -5.66
CA ASP A 10 15.96 -6.16 -6.49
C ASP A 10 15.56 -7.51 -7.12
N ASP A 11 14.68 -8.26 -6.44
CA ASP A 11 14.11 -9.52 -6.92
C ASP A 11 13.00 -9.33 -7.98
N GLY A 12 12.71 -8.09 -8.38
CA GLY A 12 11.64 -7.76 -9.32
C GLY A 12 10.23 -7.72 -8.68
N THR A 13 10.14 -7.91 -7.36
CA THR A 13 8.88 -7.83 -6.61
C THR A 13 8.45 -6.37 -6.43
N TRP A 14 7.17 -6.06 -6.64
CA TRP A 14 6.64 -4.73 -6.40
C TRP A 14 6.30 -4.54 -4.93
N ILE A 15 6.75 -3.44 -4.33
CA ILE A 15 6.45 -3.09 -2.95
C ILE A 15 5.70 -1.77 -2.91
N ALA A 16 4.55 -1.79 -2.26
CA ALA A 16 3.78 -0.61 -1.90
C ALA A 16 3.90 -0.35 -0.40
N GLU A 17 4.24 0.87 -0.01
CA GLU A 17 4.30 1.32 1.38
C GLU A 17 3.37 2.52 1.58
N ALA A 18 2.63 2.51 2.68
CA ALA A 18 1.79 3.65 3.06
C ALA A 18 2.62 4.61 3.92
N GLN A 19 2.76 5.86 3.47
CA GLN A 19 3.49 6.87 4.25
C GLN A 19 2.81 7.18 5.58
N GLU A 20 1.49 7.03 5.63
CA GLU A 20 0.69 7.24 6.85
C GLU A 20 0.89 6.14 7.90
N LEU A 21 1.37 4.96 7.49
CA LEU A 21 1.59 3.81 8.36
C LEU A 21 3.01 3.29 8.16
N PRO A 22 4.02 3.94 8.79
CA PRO A 22 5.40 3.51 8.68
C PRO A 22 5.54 2.04 9.12
N GLY A 23 5.99 1.20 8.20
CA GLY A 23 6.10 -0.25 8.38
C GLY A 23 5.03 -1.09 7.69
N MET A 24 3.95 -0.49 7.17
CA MET A 24 2.97 -1.21 6.36
C MET A 24 3.44 -1.32 4.90
N ARG A 25 4.16 -2.41 4.63
CA ARG A 25 4.70 -2.76 3.31
C ARG A 25 3.98 -3.96 2.74
N ILE A 26 3.46 -3.83 1.54
CA ILE A 26 2.76 -4.91 0.84
C ILE A 26 3.51 -5.25 -0.44
N ARG A 27 3.71 -6.56 -0.65
CA ARG A 27 4.36 -7.10 -1.85
C ARG A 27 3.32 -7.55 -2.86
N GLY A 28 3.55 -7.19 -4.11
CA GLY A 28 2.71 -7.57 -5.25
C GLY A 28 3.52 -8.09 -6.42
N LYS A 29 2.86 -8.87 -7.28
CA LYS A 29 3.46 -9.38 -8.53
C LYS A 29 3.61 -8.29 -9.58
N THR A 30 2.75 -7.28 -9.51
CA THR A 30 2.77 -6.10 -10.38
C THR A 30 2.55 -4.85 -9.53
N GLN A 31 2.87 -3.69 -10.10
CA GLN A 31 2.61 -2.39 -9.48
C GLN A 31 1.14 -2.26 -9.05
N GLN A 32 0.21 -2.64 -9.93
CA GLN A 32 -1.22 -2.58 -9.64
C GLN A 32 -1.63 -3.55 -8.53
N ASP A 33 -1.13 -4.79 -8.54
CA ASP A 33 -1.41 -5.78 -7.49
C ASP A 33 -0.98 -5.27 -6.11
N ALA A 34 0.21 -4.66 -6.01
CA ALA A 34 0.69 -4.07 -4.76
C ALA A 34 -0.21 -2.91 -4.29
N LEU A 35 -0.63 -2.04 -5.22
CA LEU A 35 -1.52 -0.90 -4.94
C LEU A 35 -2.93 -1.35 -4.51
N GLU A 36 -3.52 -2.34 -5.17
CA GLU A 36 -4.86 -2.85 -4.83
C GLU A 36 -4.86 -3.53 -3.46
N LYS A 37 -3.81 -4.31 -3.17
CA LYS A 37 -3.65 -4.96 -1.87
C LYS A 37 -3.46 -3.96 -0.73
N ILE A 38 -2.62 -2.94 -0.90
CA ILE A 38 -2.43 -1.92 0.17
C ILE A 38 -3.71 -1.12 0.40
N GLN A 39 -4.44 -0.75 -0.65
CA GLN A 39 -5.73 -0.09 -0.52
C GLN A 39 -6.75 -0.97 0.21
N THR A 40 -6.80 -2.26 -0.12
CA THR A 40 -7.70 -3.22 0.53
C THR A 40 -7.32 -3.42 1.99
N ALA A 41 -6.03 -3.59 2.29
CA ALA A 41 -5.55 -3.69 3.66
C ALA A 41 -5.89 -2.43 4.46
N LEU A 42 -5.70 -1.24 3.89
CA LEU A 42 -6.05 0.01 4.56
C LEU A 42 -7.56 0.17 4.78
N LYS A 43 -8.42 -0.38 3.93
CA LYS A 43 -9.87 -0.43 4.20
C LYS A 43 -10.19 -1.32 5.40
N VAL A 44 -9.42 -2.39 5.61
CA VAL A 44 -9.62 -3.32 6.73
C VAL A 44 -9.01 -2.78 8.04
N TYR A 45 -7.79 -2.27 7.98
CA TYR A 45 -7.05 -1.78 9.16
C TYR A 45 -7.45 -0.36 9.56
N TYR A 46 -7.87 0.47 8.60
CA TYR A 46 -8.28 1.86 8.79
C TYR A 46 -9.59 2.15 8.04
N PRO A 47 -10.69 1.48 8.41
CA PRO A 47 -12.01 1.72 7.80
C PRO A 47 -12.49 3.15 8.07
N CYS A 48 -12.06 3.75 9.19
CA CYS A 48 -12.33 5.14 9.53
C CYS A 48 -11.25 6.07 8.96
N LYS A 49 -11.46 6.56 7.74
CA LYS A 49 -11.36 8.01 7.55
C LYS A 49 -12.80 8.48 7.40
N CYS A 50 -13.38 9.00 8.48
CA CYS A 50 -14.44 9.99 8.32
C CYS A 50 -13.81 11.08 7.45
N GLU A 51 -14.26 11.20 6.21
CA GLU A 51 -14.16 12.47 5.49
C GLU A 51 -14.87 13.49 6.39
N ASP A 52 -14.12 14.44 6.94
CA ASP A 52 -14.65 15.65 7.57
C ASP A 52 -15.14 16.60 6.46
#